data_AF-A0A9E2IAY4-F1
#
_entry.id   AF-A0A9E2IAY4-F1
#
_cell.length_a   1.000
_cell.length_b   1.000
_cell.length_c   1.000
_cell.angle_alpha   90.00
_cell.angle_beta   90.00
_cell.angle_gamma   90.00
#
_symmetry.space_group_name_H-M   'P 1'
#
loop_
_entity.id
_entity.type
_entity.pdbx_description
1 polymer ?
#
loop_
_entity_poly.entity_id
_entity_poly.type
_entity_poly.pdbx_seq_one_letter_code
_entity_poly.pdbx_strand_id
1 'polypeptide(L)'
;MEENYFVSFEPFARRHYIKSFEKKYRGAWDVTLRAITRQYERIDMLLKTDLADVIVDNTDIQIIKTMFSVVKTKVSPKSSGNRCILVVDNEGKKVAVLLVYHKNHLGSGNETVNWKKLIKENYPEYSHLI
;
A
#
# COMPACT_ATOMS: atom_id res chain seq x y z
N MET A 1 -7.83 -7.33 -23.47
CA MET A 1 -8.05 -7.47 -22.02
C MET A 1 -6.82 -6.88 -21.35
N GLU A 2 -6.98 -5.88 -20.48
CA GLU A 2 -5.85 -5.46 -19.63
C GLU A 2 -5.47 -6.66 -18.75
N GLU A 3 -4.21 -7.06 -18.79
CA GLU A 3 -3.69 -8.12 -17.93
C GLU A 3 -3.60 -7.61 -16.49
N ASN A 4 -4.01 -8.43 -15.53
CA ASN A 4 -3.92 -8.09 -14.11
C ASN A 4 -2.44 -8.05 -13.68
N TYR A 5 -2.14 -7.15 -12.75
CA TYR A 5 -0.81 -7.11 -12.13
C TYR A 5 -0.65 -8.25 -11.13
N PHE A 6 0.57 -8.81 -11.05
CA PHE A 6 0.96 -9.71 -9.98
C PHE A 6 1.21 -8.93 -8.69
N VAL A 7 0.42 -9.21 -7.64
CA VAL A 7 0.52 -8.51 -6.36
C VAL A 7 1.33 -9.33 -5.35
N SER A 8 2.33 -8.69 -4.75
CA SER A 8 3.17 -9.26 -3.71
C SER A 8 3.22 -8.35 -2.48
N PHE A 9 3.25 -8.94 -1.30
CA PHE A 9 3.43 -8.20 -0.04
C PHE A 9 4.81 -8.49 0.51
N GLU A 10 5.60 -7.43 0.62
CA GLU A 10 7.00 -7.54 1.00
C GLU A 10 7.17 -7.97 2.47
N PRO A 11 8.29 -8.64 2.81
CA PRO A 11 8.51 -9.18 4.14
C PRO A 11 8.42 -8.14 5.26
N PHE A 12 8.86 -6.91 5.02
CA PHE A 12 8.79 -5.85 6.03
C PHE A 12 7.34 -5.41 6.29
N ALA A 13 6.52 -5.23 5.25
CA ALA A 13 5.08 -4.98 5.40
C ALA A 13 4.40 -6.07 6.23
N ARG A 14 4.70 -7.34 5.91
CA ARG A 14 4.16 -8.51 6.60
C ARG A 14 4.52 -8.53 8.08
N ARG A 15 5.80 -8.37 8.40
CA ARG A 15 6.31 -8.50 9.77
C ARG A 15 5.85 -7.37 10.69
N HIS A 16 5.97 -6.12 10.24
CA HIS A 16 5.82 -4.97 11.15
C HIS A 16 4.38 -4.52 11.29
N TYR A 17 3.61 -4.56 10.21
CA TYR A 17 2.30 -3.93 10.24
C TYR A 17 1.15 -4.88 9.95
N ILE A 18 1.23 -5.72 8.92
CA ILE A 18 0.13 -6.66 8.59
C ILE A 18 -0.23 -7.53 9.81
N LYS A 19 0.77 -8.04 10.53
CA LYS A 19 0.55 -8.78 11.79
C LYS A 19 -0.24 -8.00 12.85
N SER A 20 -0.11 -6.67 12.91
CA SER A 20 -0.88 -5.85 13.84
C SER A 20 -2.35 -5.74 13.41
N PHE A 21 -2.61 -5.63 12.11
CA PHE A 21 -3.96 -5.65 11.54
C PHE A 21 -4.61 -7.03 11.71
N GLU A 22 -3.88 -8.12 11.46
CA GLU A 22 -4.33 -9.51 11.69
C GLU A 22 -4.80 -9.69 13.14
N LYS A 23 -3.96 -9.30 14.11
CA LYS A 23 -4.29 -9.41 15.53
C LYS A 23 -5.51 -8.57 15.91
N LYS A 24 -5.61 -7.34 15.41
CA LYS A 24 -6.67 -6.38 15.77
C LYS A 24 -8.02 -6.72 15.14
N TYR A 25 -8.04 -7.07 13.85
CA TYR A 25 -9.26 -7.22 13.07
C TYR A 25 -9.63 -8.68 12.75
N ARG A 26 -8.74 -9.64 13.05
CA ARG A 26 -8.98 -11.09 12.92
C ARG A 26 -9.51 -11.44 11.52
N GLY A 27 -10.54 -12.29 11.41
CA GLY A 27 -11.10 -12.69 10.11
C GLY A 27 -11.60 -11.54 9.21
N ALA A 28 -11.88 -10.35 9.76
CA ALA A 28 -12.19 -9.18 8.93
C ALA A 28 -10.95 -8.69 8.16
N TRP A 29 -9.75 -8.86 8.72
CA TRP A 29 -8.51 -8.58 8.03
C TRP A 29 -8.30 -9.52 6.84
N ASP A 30 -8.55 -10.83 6.97
CA ASP A 30 -8.35 -11.77 5.86
C ASP A 30 -9.22 -11.42 4.64
N VAL A 31 -10.47 -11.02 4.89
CA VAL A 31 -11.37 -10.54 3.84
C VAL A 31 -10.86 -9.22 3.25
N THR A 32 -10.38 -8.32 4.10
CA THR A 32 -9.82 -7.02 3.68
C THR A 32 -8.58 -7.22 2.82
N LEU A 33 -7.65 -8.08 3.23
CA LEU A 33 -6.41 -8.35 2.52
C LEU A 33 -6.68 -8.94 1.12
N ARG A 34 -7.65 -9.86 1.01
CA ARG A 34 -8.12 -10.36 -0.29
C ARG A 34 -8.72 -9.26 -1.16
N ALA A 35 -9.51 -8.36 -0.58
CA ALA A 35 -10.09 -7.24 -1.31
C ALA A 35 -9.02 -6.26 -1.79
N ILE A 36 -8.05 -5.92 -0.93
CA ILE A 36 -6.89 -5.09 -1.25
C ILE A 36 -6.08 -5.72 -2.41
N THR A 37 -5.77 -7.01 -2.31
CA THR A 37 -5.02 -7.73 -3.36
C THR A 37 -5.72 -7.61 -4.70
N ARG A 38 -7.04 -7.89 -4.75
CA ARG A 38 -7.84 -7.76 -5.97
C ARG A 38 -7.94 -6.33 -6.52
N GLN A 39 -7.87 -5.32 -5.65
CA GLN A 39 -7.82 -3.93 -6.09
C GLN A 39 -6.47 -3.61 -6.73
N TYR A 40 -5.38 -4.09 -6.14
CA TYR A 40 -4.02 -3.84 -6.66
C TYR A 40 -3.70 -4.65 -7.91
N GLU A 41 -4.33 -5.80 -8.12
CA GLU A 41 -4.31 -6.50 -9.41
C GLU A 41 -4.84 -5.62 -10.56
N ARG A 42 -5.70 -4.64 -10.23
CA ARG A 42 -6.30 -3.67 -11.16
C ARG A 42 -5.91 -2.24 -10.80
N ILE A 43 -4.62 -2.02 -10.52
CA ILE A 43 -4.11 -0.74 -10.01
C ILE A 43 -4.46 0.45 -10.92
N ASP A 44 -4.50 0.25 -12.23
CA ASP A 44 -4.88 1.27 -13.22
C ASP A 44 -6.31 1.78 -13.01
N MET A 45 -7.22 0.91 -12.56
CA MET A 45 -8.59 1.31 -12.20
C MET A 45 -8.64 2.01 -10.85
N LEU A 46 -7.79 1.60 -9.89
CA LEU A 46 -7.71 2.27 -8.59
C LEU A 46 -7.17 3.70 -8.73
N LEU A 47 -6.23 3.94 -9.63
CA LEU A 47 -5.68 5.26 -9.94
C LEU A 47 -6.70 6.23 -10.54
N LYS A 48 -7.82 5.74 -11.07
CA LYS A 48 -8.95 6.57 -11.54
C LYS A 48 -9.88 7.00 -10.40
N THR A 49 -9.59 6.59 -9.16
CA THR A 49 -10.38 6.92 -7.97
C THR A 49 -9.63 7.88 -7.05
N ASP A 50 -10.34 8.44 -6.07
CA ASP A 50 -9.79 9.32 -5.04
C ASP A 50 -9.14 8.55 -3.86
N LEU A 51 -8.87 7.26 -4.04
CA LEU A 51 -8.30 6.36 -3.04
C LEU A 51 -6.81 6.07 -3.26
N ALA A 52 -6.22 6.57 -4.35
CA ALA A 52 -4.82 6.38 -4.67
C ALA A 52 -4.20 7.68 -5.19
N ASP A 53 -3.01 7.98 -4.67
CA ASP A 53 -2.18 9.11 -5.09
C ASP A 53 -0.86 8.58 -5.66
N VAL A 54 -0.50 8.97 -6.88
CA VAL A 54 0.85 8.76 -7.42
C VAL A 54 1.79 9.76 -6.75
N ILE A 55 2.81 9.27 -6.06
CA ILE A 55 3.81 10.08 -5.35
C ILE A 55 5.07 10.27 -6.18
N VAL A 56 5.48 9.21 -6.88
CA VAL A 56 6.59 9.24 -7.82
C VAL A 56 6.08 8.63 -9.11
N ASP A 57 6.25 9.37 -10.19
CA ASP A 57 5.84 8.97 -11.52
C ASP A 57 7.08 8.90 -12.41
N ASN A 58 7.68 7.71 -12.49
CA ASN A 58 8.71 7.39 -13.46
C ASN A 58 8.09 6.42 -14.48
N THR A 59 8.56 6.47 -15.73
CA THR A 59 7.91 5.81 -16.88
C THR A 59 7.65 4.32 -16.63
N ASP A 60 8.60 3.63 -16.00
CA ASP A 60 8.52 2.18 -15.78
C ASP A 60 8.12 1.81 -14.35
N ILE A 61 8.45 2.67 -13.38
CA ILE A 61 8.26 2.43 -11.94
C ILE A 61 7.55 3.59 -11.27
N GLN A 62 6.43 3.30 -10.60
CA GLN A 62 5.67 4.29 -9.85
C GLN A 62 5.63 3.96 -8.36
N ILE A 63 5.65 4.99 -7.51
CA ILE A 63 5.34 4.86 -6.08
C ILE A 63 3.96 5.43 -5.84
N ILE A 64 3.05 4.57 -5.39
CA ILE A 64 1.65 4.91 -5.16
C ILE A 64 1.34 4.79 -3.68
N LYS A 65 0.64 5.78 -3.15
CA LYS A 65 0.05 5.75 -1.80
C LYS A 65 -1.44 5.52 -1.94
N THR A 66 -1.96 4.47 -1.32
CA THR A 66 -3.39 4.13 -1.35
C THR A 66 -4.02 4.24 0.03
N MET A 67 -5.34 4.40 0.07
CA MET A 67 -6.15 4.38 1.29
C MET A 67 -7.10 3.18 1.27
N PHE A 68 -7.33 2.55 2.42
CA PHE A 68 -8.25 1.41 2.53
C PHE A 68 -9.01 1.41 3.85
N SER A 69 -10.19 0.81 3.91
CA SER A 69 -10.87 0.52 5.16
C SER A 69 -10.93 -0.98 5.42
N VAL A 70 -10.96 -1.36 6.70
CA VAL A 70 -11.14 -2.75 7.08
C VAL A 70 -12.63 -3.09 7.00
N VAL A 71 -12.94 -4.23 6.41
CA VAL A 71 -14.31 -4.75 6.28
C VAL A 71 -15.01 -4.77 7.65
N LYS A 72 -16.30 -4.45 7.69
CA LYS A 72 -17.15 -4.32 8.90
C LYS A 72 -16.85 -3.14 9.83
N THR A 73 -15.84 -2.31 9.56
CA THR A 73 -15.57 -1.13 10.44
C THR A 73 -16.59 0.00 10.28
N LYS A 74 -17.44 -0.01 9.25
CA LYS A 74 -18.38 1.09 8.88
C LYS A 74 -17.68 2.45 8.69
N VAL A 75 -16.36 2.48 8.56
CA VAL A 75 -15.57 3.69 8.29
C VAL A 75 -15.13 3.68 6.82
N SER A 76 -15.16 4.86 6.18
CA SER A 76 -14.66 5.02 4.82
C SER A 76 -13.14 4.84 4.75
N PRO A 77 -12.56 4.47 3.59
CA PRO A 77 -11.11 4.40 3.43
C PRO A 77 -10.38 5.67 3.88
N LYS A 78 -10.86 6.85 3.43
CA LYS A 78 -10.31 8.15 3.77
C LYS A 78 -10.34 8.45 5.27
N SER A 79 -11.48 8.17 5.93
CA SER A 79 -11.64 8.42 7.37
C SER A 79 -10.91 7.41 8.25
N SER A 80 -10.65 6.20 7.73
CA SER A 80 -10.04 5.12 8.51
C SER A 80 -8.57 5.39 8.88
N GLY A 81 -7.90 6.24 8.11
CA GLY A 81 -6.48 6.52 8.28
C GLY A 81 -5.54 5.37 7.89
N ASN A 82 -6.05 4.26 7.34
CA ASN A 82 -5.19 3.18 6.88
C ASN A 82 -4.72 3.40 5.44
N ARG A 83 -3.45 3.08 5.19
CA ARG A 83 -2.75 3.34 3.94
C ARG A 83 -1.85 2.18 3.55
N CYS A 84 -1.59 2.05 2.26
CA CYS A 84 -0.47 1.26 1.77
C CYS A 84 0.48 2.14 0.97
N ILE A 85 1.78 1.80 0.99
CA ILE A 85 2.72 2.29 -0.01
C ILE A 85 3.08 1.13 -0.93
N LEU A 86 2.96 1.38 -2.23
CA LEU A 86 3.13 0.41 -3.30
C LEU A 86 4.25 0.89 -4.23
N VAL A 87 4.98 -0.06 -4.78
CA VAL A 87 5.73 0.11 -6.03
C VAL A 87 4.98 -0.61 -7.12
N VAL A 88 4.77 0.06 -8.25
CA VAL A 88 4.20 -0.52 -9.47
C VAL A 88 5.28 -0.54 -10.52
N ASP A 89 5.56 -1.74 -11.02
CA ASP A 89 6.38 -1.99 -12.19
C ASP A 89 5.43 -2.24 -13.37
N ASN A 90 5.38 -1.27 -14.28
CA ASN A 90 4.47 -1.27 -15.42
C ASN A 90 4.91 -2.23 -16.52
N GLU A 91 6.22 -2.44 -16.67
CA GLU A 91 6.81 -3.34 -17.65
C GLU A 91 6.61 -4.80 -17.23
N GLY A 92 6.98 -5.12 -15.98
CA GLY A 92 6.83 -6.46 -15.41
C GLY A 92 5.43 -6.80 -14.91
N LYS A 93 4.47 -5.86 -15.02
CA LYS A 93 3.10 -5.97 -14.48
C LYS A 93 3.09 -6.47 -13.03
N LYS A 94 3.90 -5.86 -12.17
CA LYS A 94 4.03 -6.24 -10.76
C LYS A 94 3.66 -5.09 -9.84
N VAL A 95 2.94 -5.40 -8.76
CA VAL A 95 2.73 -4.51 -7.62
C VAL A 95 3.39 -5.10 -6.38
N ALA A 96 4.35 -4.37 -5.81
CA ALA A 96 4.98 -4.70 -4.54
C ALA A 96 4.43 -3.80 -3.42
N VAL A 97 3.75 -4.40 -2.44
CA VAL A 97 3.23 -3.69 -1.26
C VAL A 97 4.36 -3.58 -0.24
N LEU A 98 4.95 -2.39 -0.16
CA LEU A 98 6.10 -2.11 0.70
C LEU A 98 5.71 -1.85 2.15
N LEU A 99 4.58 -1.17 2.36
CA LEU A 99 4.07 -0.78 3.67
C LEU A 99 2.54 -0.93 3.69
N VAL A 100 2.00 -1.31 4.85
CA VAL A 100 0.56 -1.34 5.14
C VAL A 100 0.40 -0.75 6.54
N TYR A 101 -0.15 0.44 6.75
CA TYR A 101 -0.07 1.09 8.05
C TYR A 101 -1.27 1.99 8.33
N HIS A 102 -1.50 2.34 9.59
CA HIS A 102 -2.37 3.46 9.95
C HIS A 102 -1.50 4.72 10.07
N LYS A 103 -1.96 5.91 9.66
CA LYS A 103 -1.15 7.17 9.71
C LYS A 103 -0.40 7.38 11.02
N ASN A 104 -1.03 7.02 12.13
CA ASN A 104 -0.46 7.20 13.47
C ASN A 104 0.64 6.17 13.83
N HIS A 105 0.90 5.16 12.99
CA HIS A 105 1.95 4.15 13.23
C HIS A 105 3.35 4.65 12.89
N LEU A 106 3.50 5.72 12.11
CA LEU A 106 4.79 6.19 11.62
C LEU A 106 5.43 7.27 12.51
N GLY A 107 4.94 7.43 13.74
CA GLY A 107 5.39 8.46 14.67
C GLY A 107 4.74 9.83 14.44
N SER A 108 5.21 10.82 15.19
CA SER A 108 4.78 12.22 15.05
C SER A 108 5.48 12.89 13.85
N GLY A 109 4.91 14.00 13.38
CA GLY A 109 5.45 14.79 12.28
C GLY A 109 4.84 14.48 10.92
N ASN A 110 5.61 14.68 9.85
CA ASN A 110 5.14 14.55 8.48
C ASN A 110 5.13 13.08 8.03
N GLU A 111 3.93 12.55 7.83
CA GLU A 111 3.68 11.17 7.38
C GLU A 111 4.51 10.81 6.14
N THR A 112 4.57 11.71 5.15
CA THR A 112 5.31 11.49 3.90
C THR A 112 6.80 11.33 4.13
N VAL A 113 7.39 12.18 4.98
CA VAL A 113 8.81 12.07 5.33
C VAL A 113 9.10 10.75 6.04
N ASN A 114 8.21 10.35 6.95
CA ASN A 114 8.43 9.14 7.77
C ASN A 114 8.36 7.85 6.94
N TRP A 115 7.35 7.68 6.08
CA TRP A 115 7.32 6.46 5.25
C TRP A 115 8.42 6.47 4.19
N LYS A 116 8.79 7.63 3.63
CA LYS A 116 9.91 7.73 2.68
C LYS A 116 11.21 7.25 3.32
N LYS A 117 11.48 7.66 4.56
CA LYS A 117 12.64 7.18 5.34
C LYS A 117 12.62 5.66 5.52
N LEU A 118 11.48 5.08 5.92
CA LEU A 118 11.35 3.63 6.08
C LEU A 118 11.62 2.88 4.77
N ILE A 119 11.19 3.43 3.63
CA ILE A 119 11.48 2.79 2.34
C ILE A 119 12.96 2.84 2.03
N LYS A 120 13.63 3.98 2.20
CA LYS A 120 15.09 4.08 1.98
C LYS A 120 15.88 3.12 2.86
N GLU A 121 15.44 2.91 4.10
CA GLU A 121 16.10 2.02 5.06
C GLU A 121 15.89 0.52 4.77
N ASN A 122 14.71 0.14 4.25
CA ASN A 122 14.33 -1.27 4.13
C ASN A 122 14.29 -1.79 2.69
N TYR A 123 14.27 -0.90 1.70
CA TYR A 123 14.23 -1.20 0.27
C TYR A 123 15.19 -0.25 -0.47
N PRO A 124 16.51 -0.40 -0.27
CA PRO A 124 17.52 0.49 -0.86
C PRO A 124 17.46 0.53 -2.40
N GLU A 125 16.97 -0.54 -3.05
CA GLU A 125 16.71 -0.61 -4.47
C GLU A 125 15.75 0.49 -4.96
N TYR A 126 14.82 0.97 -4.12
CA TYR A 126 13.90 2.06 -4.45
C TYR A 126 14.35 3.42 -3.90
N SER A 127 15.48 3.49 -3.20
CA SER A 127 15.93 4.74 -2.55
C SER A 127 16.20 5.86 -3.54
N HIS A 128 16.60 5.54 -4.77
CA HIS A 128 16.89 6.51 -5.82
C HIS A 128 15.63 7.20 -6.38
N LEU A 129 14.44 6.64 -6.11
CA LEU A 129 13.16 7.18 -6.55
C LEU A 129 12.58 8.22 -5.57
N ILE A 130 13.13 8.35 -4.35
CA ILE A 130 12.45 8.96 -3.19
C ILE A 130 13.11 10.21 -2.64
#